data_AF-A0A356QBW4-F1
#
_entry.id   AF-A0A356QBW4-F1
#
_cell.length_a   1.000
_cell.length_b   1.000
_cell.length_c   1.000
_cell.angle_alpha   90.00
_cell.angle_beta   90.00
_cell.angle_gamma   90.00
#
_symmetry.space_group_name_H-M   'P 1'
#
loop_
_entity.id
_entity.type
_entity.pdbx_description
1 polymer ?
#
loop_
_entity_poly.entity_id
_entity_poly.type
_entity_poly.pdbx_seq_one_letter_code
_entity_poly.pdbx_strand_id
1 'polypeptide(L)'
;VIDFIDMGPARNQREVENRMRDALKLDRARVQIGRISRFGLMEMSRQRLRPSLGETSGVVCPRCNGQGTIRDVRSLSLSIMRLIEEEAMKERSAQIRAILPVPVATYLLNEKRSVLADIESRQGVRVVLLPSPEMDTPHYDVQRLRDDHLDEDESHTLSSFELSTDTDVGKEPDPSFAPPAQRAEAAVKSVVHNAPAPASLQTEETPAKAAAATPAPAA
;
A
#
# COMPACT_ATOMS: atom_id res chain seq x y z
N VAL A 1 -19.12 8.45 -13.53
CA VAL A 1 -19.00 8.54 -14.99
C VAL A 1 -19.90 7.48 -15.59
N ILE A 2 -20.70 7.83 -16.58
CA ILE A 2 -21.64 6.91 -17.24
C ILE A 2 -21.25 6.84 -18.70
N ASP A 3 -21.11 5.62 -19.22
CA ASP A 3 -20.86 5.35 -20.63
C ASP A 3 -22.18 4.94 -21.29
N PHE A 4 -22.72 5.80 -22.15
CA PHE A 4 -23.95 5.50 -22.89
C PHE A 4 -23.60 4.88 -24.24
N ILE A 5 -24.51 4.06 -24.77
CA ILE A 5 -24.40 3.56 -26.14
C ILE A 5 -24.33 4.74 -27.12
N ASP A 6 -23.44 4.63 -28.11
CA ASP A 6 -23.23 5.66 -29.12
C ASP A 6 -24.52 6.04 -29.86
N MET A 7 -24.74 7.35 -29.98
CA MET A 7 -25.88 7.94 -30.65
C MET A 7 -25.40 8.86 -31.76
N GLY A 8 -25.71 8.52 -33.02
CA GLY A 8 -25.41 9.38 -34.17
C GLY A 8 -26.15 10.72 -34.13
N PRO A 9 -27.48 10.74 -33.92
CA PRO A 9 -28.24 12.00 -33.84
C PRO A 9 -28.05 12.70 -32.48
N ALA A 10 -27.67 13.99 -32.52
CA ALA A 10 -27.54 14.83 -31.31
C ALA A 10 -28.87 15.05 -30.57
N ARG A 11 -30.00 14.85 -31.24
CA ARG A 11 -31.33 14.89 -30.61
C ARG A 11 -31.48 13.79 -29.57
N ASN A 12 -31.04 12.58 -29.88
CA ASN A 12 -31.15 11.43 -28.99
C ASN A 12 -30.31 11.65 -27.73
N GLN A 13 -29.10 12.23 -27.88
CA GLN A 13 -28.24 12.62 -26.77
C GLN A 13 -28.94 13.58 -25.80
N ARG A 14 -29.60 14.63 -26.32
CA ARG A 14 -30.36 15.59 -25.50
C ARG A 14 -31.56 14.94 -24.81
N GLU A 15 -32.24 14.01 -25.48
CA GLU A 15 -33.36 13.27 -24.89
C GLU A 15 -32.88 12.41 -23.70
N VAL A 16 -31.74 11.74 -23.82
CA VAL A 16 -31.10 10.98 -22.73
C VAL A 16 -30.68 11.89 -21.58
N GLU A 17 -30.02 13.02 -21.87
CA GLU A 17 -29.61 14.00 -20.86
C GLU A 17 -30.82 14.56 -20.08
N ASN A 18 -31.89 14.92 -20.79
CA ASN A 18 -33.13 15.41 -20.17
C ASN A 18 -33.80 14.33 -19.33
N ARG A 19 -33.86 13.09 -19.83
CA ARG A 19 -34.42 11.96 -19.09
C ARG A 19 -33.66 11.69 -17.80
N MET A 20 -32.32 11.76 -17.83
CA MET A 20 -31.48 11.62 -16.64
C MET A 20 -31.72 12.76 -15.64
N ARG A 21 -31.81 14.00 -16.13
CA ARG A 21 -32.14 15.16 -15.29
C ARG A 21 -33.48 14.97 -14.59
N ASP A 22 -34.51 14.55 -15.33
CA ASP A 22 -35.84 14.34 -14.79
C ASP A 22 -35.89 13.19 -13.76
N ALA A 23 -35.19 12.09 -14.02
CA ALA A 23 -35.11 10.96 -13.10
C ALA A 23 -34.45 11.33 -11.76
N LEU A 24 -33.47 12.24 -11.79
CA LEU A 24 -32.70 12.65 -10.61
C LEU A 24 -33.34 13.81 -9.82
N LYS A 25 -34.43 14.43 -10.30
CA LYS A 25 -35.14 15.50 -9.57
C LYS A 25 -35.71 15.05 -8.23
N LEU A 26 -36.04 13.76 -8.10
CA LEU A 26 -36.60 13.18 -6.88
C LEU A 26 -35.51 12.80 -5.86
N ASP A 27 -34.23 12.85 -6.24
CA ASP A 27 -33.13 12.55 -5.32
C ASP A 27 -33.00 13.65 -4.25
N ARG A 28 -32.79 13.22 -3.01
CA ARG A 28 -32.59 14.12 -1.88
C ARG A 28 -31.20 14.75 -1.89
N ALA A 29 -30.22 14.09 -2.50
CA ALA A 29 -28.87 14.61 -2.63
C ALA A 29 -28.78 15.68 -3.73
N ARG A 30 -27.92 16.67 -3.56
CA ARG A 30 -27.59 17.59 -4.65
C ARG A 30 -26.83 16.84 -5.74
N VAL A 31 -27.35 16.87 -6.97
CA VAL A 31 -26.73 16.21 -8.13
C VAL A 31 -26.42 17.25 -9.20
N GLN A 32 -25.18 17.26 -9.68
CA GLN A 32 -24.73 18.03 -10.83
C GLN A 32 -24.51 17.08 -12.00
N ILE A 33 -25.13 17.38 -13.14
CA ILE A 33 -25.10 16.55 -14.35
C ILE A 33 -24.48 17.38 -15.48
N GLY A 34 -23.43 16.85 -16.10
CA GLY A 34 -22.79 17.41 -17.30
C GLY A 34 -23.52 17.01 -18.58
N ARG A 35 -22.97 17.40 -19.73
CA ARG A 35 -23.42 16.91 -21.05
C ARG A 35 -22.65 15.66 -21.45
N ILE A 36 -23.13 14.93 -22.44
CA ILE A 36 -22.40 13.82 -23.05
C ILE A 36 -21.14 14.39 -23.74
N SER A 37 -19.98 13.88 -23.36
CA SER A 37 -18.67 14.26 -23.91
C SER A 37 -18.52 13.78 -25.35
N ARG A 38 -17.52 14.31 -26.06
CA ARG A 38 -17.11 13.81 -27.38
C ARG A 38 -16.72 12.32 -27.34
N PHE A 39 -16.29 11.82 -26.18
CA PHE A 39 -15.96 10.41 -25.95
C PHE A 39 -17.17 9.54 -25.61
N GLY A 40 -18.41 10.06 -25.68
CA GLY A 40 -19.63 9.31 -25.31
C GLY A 40 -19.92 9.25 -23.81
N LEU A 41 -19.02 9.76 -22.97
CA LEU A 41 -19.14 9.71 -21.52
C LEU A 41 -19.94 10.88 -20.95
N MET A 42 -20.86 10.61 -20.01
CA MET A 42 -21.54 11.64 -19.22
C MET A 42 -20.97 11.70 -17.80
N GLU A 43 -20.52 12.89 -17.41
CA GLU A 43 -20.03 13.17 -16.06
C GLU A 43 -21.18 13.62 -15.15
N MET A 44 -21.19 13.11 -13.92
CA MET A 44 -22.10 13.57 -12.90
C MET A 44 -21.44 13.51 -11.52
N SER A 45 -21.76 14.48 -10.67
CA SER A 45 -21.35 14.53 -9.29
C SER A 45 -22.59 14.48 -8.40
N ARG A 46 -22.57 13.62 -7.39
CA ARG A 46 -23.67 13.43 -6.44
C ARG A 46 -23.15 13.66 -5.03
N GLN A 47 -23.81 14.53 -4.27
CA GLN A 47 -23.47 14.80 -2.88
C GLN A 47 -23.61 13.54 -2.02
N ARG A 48 -22.58 13.26 -1.21
CA ARG A 48 -22.55 12.11 -0.29
C ARG A 48 -23.19 12.50 1.04
N LEU A 49 -24.41 12.01 1.30
CA LEU A 49 -25.15 12.26 2.54
C LEU A 49 -24.91 11.19 3.63
N ARG A 50 -24.60 9.97 3.20
CA ARG A 50 -24.34 8.80 4.05
C ARG A 50 -23.22 7.96 3.41
N PRO A 51 -22.55 7.09 4.18
CA PRO A 51 -21.70 6.06 3.61
C PRO A 51 -22.43 5.27 2.54
N SER A 52 -21.70 4.84 1.51
CA SER A 52 -22.29 4.01 0.46
C SER A 52 -22.60 2.61 1.00
N LEU A 53 -23.49 1.89 0.31
CA LEU A 53 -23.82 0.51 0.69
C LEU A 53 -22.57 -0.39 0.66
N GLY A 54 -21.70 -0.20 -0.34
CA GLY A 54 -20.45 -0.94 -0.45
C GLY A 54 -19.50 -0.72 0.72
N GLU A 55 -19.48 0.49 1.30
CA GLU A 55 -18.66 0.78 2.49
C GLU A 55 -19.31 0.29 3.79
N THR A 56 -20.65 0.19 3.84
CA THR A 56 -21.36 -0.22 5.06
C THR A 56 -21.49 -1.73 5.17
N SER A 57 -21.60 -2.43 4.05
CA SER A 57 -21.92 -3.86 4.00
C SER A 57 -20.92 -4.69 3.18
N GLY A 58 -20.05 -4.04 2.41
CA GLY A 58 -19.04 -4.71 1.62
C GLY A 58 -17.75 -4.93 2.41
N VAL A 59 -17.13 -6.09 2.19
CA VAL A 59 -15.74 -6.35 2.56
C VAL A 59 -14.93 -6.37 1.28
N VAL A 60 -13.70 -5.85 1.33
CA VAL A 60 -12.78 -5.92 0.20
C VAL A 60 -12.49 -7.39 -0.10
N CYS A 61 -12.54 -7.78 -1.38
CA CYS A 61 -12.29 -9.16 -1.78
C CYS A 61 -10.91 -9.61 -1.26
N PRO A 62 -10.82 -10.64 -0.39
CA PRO A 62 -9.55 -11.06 0.22
C PRO A 62 -8.60 -11.68 -0.81
N ARG A 63 -9.11 -12.05 -1.99
CA ARG A 63 -8.30 -12.66 -3.04
C ARG A 63 -7.60 -11.63 -3.92
N CYS A 64 -8.31 -10.62 -4.40
CA CYS A 64 -7.75 -9.63 -5.34
C CYS A 64 -7.55 -8.24 -4.71
N ASN A 65 -7.80 -8.08 -3.41
CA ASN A 65 -7.70 -6.81 -2.69
C ASN A 65 -8.43 -5.66 -3.39
N GLY A 66 -9.58 -5.96 -4.00
CA GLY A 66 -10.41 -4.99 -4.71
C GLY A 66 -10.00 -4.70 -6.16
N GLN A 67 -8.96 -5.35 -6.72
CA GLN A 67 -8.53 -5.14 -8.10
C GLN A 67 -9.50 -5.72 -9.16
N GLY A 68 -10.31 -6.72 -8.79
CA GLY A 68 -11.27 -7.36 -9.71
C GLY A 68 -10.66 -8.30 -10.76
N THR A 69 -9.34 -8.41 -10.84
CA THR A 69 -8.64 -9.34 -11.72
C THR A 69 -7.44 -9.98 -11.00
N ILE A 70 -7.02 -11.16 -11.45
CA ILE A 70 -5.90 -11.91 -10.87
C ILE A 70 -4.99 -12.33 -12.02
N ARG A 71 -3.68 -12.30 -11.81
CA ARG A 71 -2.68 -12.72 -12.81
C ARG A 71 -2.77 -14.22 -13.06
N ASP A 72 -2.57 -14.63 -14.32
CA ASP A 72 -2.45 -16.04 -14.69
C ASP A 72 -1.24 -16.68 -14.00
N VAL A 73 -1.33 -17.99 -13.74
CA VAL A 73 -0.30 -18.78 -13.05
C VAL A 73 1.06 -18.64 -13.73
N ARG A 74 1.09 -18.67 -15.07
CA ARG A 74 2.33 -18.51 -15.84
C ARG A 74 2.97 -17.14 -15.67
N SER A 75 2.16 -16.09 -15.70
CA SER A 75 2.63 -14.72 -15.51
C SER A 75 3.14 -14.49 -14.09
N LEU A 76 2.39 -15.00 -13.11
CA LEU A 76 2.77 -14.91 -11.69
C LEU A 76 4.07 -15.67 -11.40
N SER A 77 4.20 -16.89 -11.94
CA SER A 77 5.40 -17.72 -11.77
C SER A 77 6.66 -17.04 -12.31
N LEU A 78 6.59 -16.40 -13.48
CA LEU A 78 7.72 -15.64 -14.03
C LEU A 78 8.07 -14.42 -13.17
N SER A 79 7.06 -13.76 -12.60
CA SER A 79 7.28 -12.65 -11.66
C SER A 79 8.00 -13.12 -10.39
N ILE A 80 7.57 -14.26 -9.82
CA ILE A 80 8.18 -14.86 -8.64
C ILE A 80 9.61 -15.33 -8.93
N MET A 81 9.86 -15.93 -10.09
CA MET A 81 11.19 -16.36 -10.50
C MET A 81 12.18 -15.20 -10.57
N ARG A 82 11.75 -14.05 -11.12
CA ARG A 82 12.58 -12.83 -11.13
C ARG A 82 12.86 -12.32 -9.73
N LEU A 83 11.87 -12.40 -8.83
CA LEU A 83 12.04 -12.02 -7.43
C LEU A 83 13.02 -12.95 -6.70
N ILE A 84 12.95 -14.27 -6.94
CA ILE A 84 13.90 -15.25 -6.41
C ILE A 84 15.32 -14.93 -6.91
N GLU A 85 15.48 -14.64 -8.20
CA GLU A 85 16.79 -14.28 -8.77
C GLU A 85 17.33 -12.97 -8.16
N GLU A 86 16.48 -11.96 -7.97
CA GLU A 86 16.86 -10.70 -7.32
C GLU A 86 17.28 -10.91 -5.86
N GLU A 87 16.56 -11.73 -5.09
CA GLU A 87 16.94 -12.08 -3.72
C GLU A 87 18.23 -12.93 -3.67
N ALA A 88 18.46 -13.80 -4.66
CA ALA A 88 19.67 -14.61 -4.78
C ALA A 88 20.91 -13.78 -5.11
N MET A 89 20.75 -12.69 -5.85
CA MET A 89 21.85 -11.78 -6.19
C MET A 89 22.33 -10.92 -5.01
N LYS A 90 21.57 -10.86 -3.91
CA LYS A 90 22.00 -10.10 -2.72
C LYS A 90 23.11 -10.84 -1.99
N GLU A 91 24.02 -10.09 -1.38
CA GLU A 91 25.16 -10.65 -0.63
C GLU A 91 24.72 -11.47 0.60
N ARG A 92 25.50 -12.53 0.89
CA ARG A 92 25.32 -13.47 2.02
C ARG A 92 23.93 -14.12 2.05
N SER A 93 23.45 -14.56 0.90
CA SER A 93 22.18 -15.28 0.77
C SER A 93 22.49 -16.76 0.70
N ALA A 94 22.05 -17.53 1.68
CA ALA A 94 22.39 -18.96 1.78
C ALA A 94 21.26 -19.83 1.24
N GLN A 95 20.03 -19.46 1.60
CA GLN A 95 18.83 -20.16 1.20
C GLN A 95 17.70 -19.16 0.92
N ILE A 96 16.91 -19.43 -0.11
CA ILE A 96 15.69 -18.68 -0.42
C ILE A 96 14.51 -19.63 -0.25
N ARG A 97 13.54 -19.20 0.55
CA ARG A 97 12.30 -19.93 0.81
C ARG A 97 11.16 -19.19 0.14
N ALA A 98 10.54 -19.80 -0.86
CA ALA A 98 9.34 -19.25 -1.50
C ALA A 98 8.11 -20.08 -1.12
N ILE A 99 7.17 -19.49 -0.39
CA ILE A 99 5.89 -20.10 -0.02
C ILE A 99 4.86 -19.65 -1.05
N LEU A 100 4.33 -20.60 -1.81
CA LEU A 100 3.56 -20.34 -3.02
C LEU A 100 2.25 -21.14 -3.05
N PRO A 101 1.22 -20.67 -3.77
CA PRO A 101 0.05 -21.48 -4.09
C PRO A 101 0.44 -22.76 -4.83
N VAL A 102 -0.24 -23.87 -4.54
CA VAL A 102 0.04 -25.19 -5.15
C VAL A 102 0.18 -25.11 -6.68
N PRO A 103 -0.71 -24.47 -7.46
CA PRO A 103 -0.59 -24.45 -8.92
C PRO A 103 0.67 -23.73 -9.42
N VAL A 104 1.11 -22.69 -8.69
CA VAL A 104 2.31 -21.91 -9.03
C VAL A 104 3.57 -22.70 -8.71
N ALA A 105 3.61 -23.34 -7.53
CA ALA A 105 4.71 -24.22 -7.14
C ALA A 105 4.87 -25.41 -8.09
N THR A 106 3.77 -26.05 -8.48
CA THR A 106 3.78 -27.14 -9.47
C THR A 106 4.38 -26.67 -10.79
N TYR A 107 3.98 -25.49 -11.29
CA TYR A 107 4.51 -24.97 -12.55
C TYR A 107 6.01 -24.63 -12.49
N LEU A 108 6.47 -24.08 -11.36
CA LEU A 108 7.88 -23.76 -11.17
C LEU A 108 8.75 -25.02 -11.08
N LEU A 109 8.30 -26.04 -10.34
CA LEU A 109 9.04 -27.28 -10.10
C LEU A 109 9.06 -28.25 -11.30
N ASN A 110 8.13 -28.10 -12.25
CA ASN A 110 8.07 -28.94 -13.44
C ASN A 110 8.58 -28.21 -14.69
N GLU A 111 7.86 -27.20 -15.17
CA GLU A 111 8.14 -26.52 -16.42
C GLU A 111 9.36 -25.60 -16.36
N LYS A 112 9.66 -25.06 -15.17
CA LYS A 112 10.78 -24.12 -14.97
C LYS A 112 11.91 -24.68 -14.11
N ARG A 113 11.94 -26.00 -13.95
CA ARG A 113 12.95 -26.71 -13.14
C ARG A 113 14.39 -26.42 -13.57
N SER A 114 14.67 -26.44 -14.88
CA SER A 114 16.02 -26.19 -15.41
C SER A 114 16.50 -24.77 -15.09
N VAL A 115 15.60 -23.79 -15.22
CA VAL A 115 15.92 -22.38 -14.97
C VAL A 115 16.20 -22.15 -13.48
N LEU A 116 15.45 -22.81 -12.58
CA LEU A 116 15.73 -22.74 -11.15
C LEU A 116 17.10 -23.34 -10.80
N ALA A 117 17.44 -24.50 -11.38
CA ALA A 117 18.76 -25.11 -11.19
C ALA A 117 19.91 -24.23 -11.73
N ASP A 118 19.67 -23.49 -12.82
CA ASP A 118 20.63 -22.52 -13.35
C ASP A 118 20.83 -21.35 -12.37
N ILE A 119 19.77 -20.87 -11.72
CA ILE A 119 19.88 -19.81 -10.70
C ILE A 119 20.66 -20.32 -9.48
N GLU A 120 20.35 -21.52 -8.99
CA GLU A 120 21.05 -22.15 -7.86
C GLU A 120 22.54 -22.32 -8.14
N SER A 121 22.89 -22.84 -9.33
CA SER A 121 24.29 -23.08 -9.70
C SER A 121 25.09 -21.80 -9.94
N ARG A 122 24.47 -20.75 -10.47
CA ARG A 122 25.14 -19.46 -10.73
C ARG A 122 25.39 -18.66 -9.46
N GLN A 123 24.41 -18.63 -8.55
CA GLN A 123 24.48 -17.81 -7.34
C GLN A 123 25.02 -18.59 -6.14
N GLY A 124 25.09 -19.93 -6.21
CA GLY A 124 25.53 -20.76 -5.09
C GLY A 124 24.55 -20.78 -3.91
N VAL A 125 23.26 -20.51 -4.17
CA VAL A 125 22.19 -20.39 -3.17
C VAL A 125 21.23 -21.57 -3.31
N ARG A 126 20.70 -22.09 -2.20
CA ARG A 126 19.67 -23.13 -2.22
C ARG A 126 18.28 -22.50 -2.37
N VAL A 127 17.48 -22.92 -3.35
CA VAL A 127 16.12 -22.43 -3.55
C VAL A 127 15.11 -23.51 -3.11
N VAL A 128 14.33 -23.20 -2.07
CA VAL A 128 13.30 -24.09 -1.53
C VAL A 128 11.93 -23.52 -1.84
N LEU A 129 11.16 -24.24 -2.67
CA LEU A 129 9.78 -23.90 -3.00
C LEU A 129 8.83 -24.73 -2.13
N LEU A 130 7.99 -24.05 -1.34
CA LEU A 130 7.03 -24.65 -0.42
C LEU A 130 5.60 -24.43 -0.94
N PRO A 131 4.93 -25.46 -1.47
CA PRO A 131 3.53 -25.36 -1.86
C PRO A 131 2.64 -25.32 -0.60
N SER A 132 1.84 -24.25 -0.45
CA SER A 132 0.82 -24.15 0.60
C SER A 132 -0.60 -24.27 0.01
N PRO A 133 -1.43 -25.22 0.48
CA PRO A 133 -2.84 -25.32 0.09
C PRO A 133 -3.72 -24.18 0.63
N GLU A 134 -3.29 -23.52 1.71
CA GLU A 134 -4.02 -22.42 2.34
C GLU A 134 -3.83 -21.09 1.60
N MET A 135 -2.87 -21.04 0.67
CA MET A 135 -2.52 -19.85 -0.08
C MET A 135 -3.11 -19.89 -1.50
N ASP A 136 -3.89 -18.87 -1.83
CA ASP A 136 -4.49 -18.70 -3.15
C ASP A 136 -3.79 -17.61 -3.97
N THR A 137 -3.81 -17.76 -5.31
CA THR A 137 -3.36 -16.70 -6.22
C THR A 137 -4.17 -15.42 -6.00
N PRO A 138 -3.52 -14.24 -5.88
CA PRO A 138 -2.14 -13.91 -6.23
C PRO A 138 -1.13 -13.92 -5.06
N HIS A 139 -1.48 -14.39 -3.88
CA HIS A 139 -0.61 -14.34 -2.70
C HIS A 139 0.61 -15.27 -2.87
N TYR A 140 1.75 -14.80 -2.41
CA TYR A 140 3.01 -15.54 -2.32
C TYR A 140 3.91 -14.85 -1.30
N ASP A 141 4.86 -15.58 -0.73
CA ASP A 141 5.90 -15.04 0.14
C ASP A 141 7.28 -15.56 -0.31
N VAL A 142 8.28 -14.68 -0.31
CA VAL A 142 9.66 -15.01 -0.67
C VAL A 142 10.57 -14.48 0.42
N GLN A 143 11.14 -15.39 1.18
CA GLN A 143 11.99 -15.11 2.32
C GLN A 143 13.44 -15.48 2.00
N ARG A 144 14.36 -14.62 2.41
CA ARG A 144 15.79 -14.80 2.22
C ARG A 144 16.45 -15.11 3.54
N LEU A 145 17.10 -16.25 3.63
CA LEU A 145 17.88 -16.67 4.78
C LEU A 145 19.36 -16.41 4.48
N ARG A 146 20.02 -15.75 5.43
CA ARG A 146 21.46 -15.47 5.37
C ARG A 146 22.23 -16.60 6.05
N ASP A 147 23.49 -16.75 5.67
CA ASP A 147 24.39 -17.77 6.26
C ASP A 147 24.38 -17.72 7.80
N ASP A 148 24.41 -16.50 8.36
CA ASP A 148 24.46 -16.26 9.81
C ASP A 148 23.18 -16.72 10.56
N HIS A 149 22.02 -16.84 9.88
CA HIS A 149 20.74 -17.26 10.49
C HIS A 149 20.43 -18.74 10.29
N LEU A 150 21.23 -19.46 9.50
CA LEU A 150 20.99 -20.88 9.23
C LEU A 150 21.19 -21.78 10.45
N ASP A 151 22.12 -21.37 11.32
CA ASP A 151 22.48 -22.09 12.54
C ASP A 151 21.48 -21.90 13.68
N GLU A 152 20.69 -20.81 13.67
CA GLU A 152 19.71 -20.49 14.70
C GLU A 152 18.36 -21.21 14.49
N ASP A 153 17.96 -21.45 13.23
CA ASP A 153 16.63 -21.96 12.89
C ASP A 153 16.55 -23.50 12.75
N GLU A 154 17.66 -24.24 12.87
CA GLU A 154 17.79 -25.68 12.51
C GLU A 154 17.16 -26.06 11.15
N SER A 155 16.89 -25.07 10.29
CA SER A 155 16.05 -25.22 9.08
C SER A 155 16.77 -25.95 7.94
N HIS A 156 18.08 -26.16 8.09
CA HIS A 156 18.91 -26.90 7.14
C HIS A 156 18.76 -28.42 7.25
N THR A 157 18.40 -28.93 8.43
CA THR A 157 18.25 -30.37 8.69
C THR A 157 16.81 -30.84 8.46
N LEU A 158 15.85 -29.92 8.53
CA LEU A 158 14.44 -30.21 8.37
C LEU A 158 14.07 -30.48 6.91
N SER A 159 13.19 -31.46 6.72
CA SER A 159 12.64 -31.76 5.41
C SER A 159 11.67 -30.66 4.96
N SER A 160 11.45 -30.53 3.66
CA SER A 160 10.57 -29.49 3.11
C SER A 160 9.13 -29.53 3.64
N PHE A 161 8.66 -30.68 4.14
CA PHE A 161 7.33 -30.82 4.76
C PHE A 161 7.27 -30.39 6.23
N GLU A 162 8.42 -30.22 6.89
CA GLU A 162 8.54 -29.83 8.30
C GLU A 162 8.80 -28.33 8.46
N LEU A 163 9.15 -27.65 7.36
CA LEU A 163 9.34 -26.21 7.33
C LEU A 163 8.00 -25.49 7.51
N SER A 164 7.94 -24.58 8.48
CA SER A 164 6.76 -23.76 8.73
C SER A 164 6.40 -22.94 7.48
N THR A 165 5.16 -23.09 7.02
CA THR A 165 4.55 -22.27 5.96
C THR A 165 3.92 -20.99 6.51
N ASP A 166 4.06 -20.73 7.81
CA ASP A 166 3.60 -19.50 8.44
C ASP A 166 4.35 -18.30 7.83
N THR A 167 3.62 -17.54 7.02
CA THR A 167 4.08 -16.28 6.44
C THR A 167 3.80 -15.14 7.40
N ASP A 168 4.77 -14.28 7.68
CA ASP A 168 4.54 -13.02 8.43
C ASP A 168 3.72 -11.98 7.64
N VAL A 169 3.29 -12.32 6.42
CA VAL A 169 2.41 -11.51 5.59
C VAL A 169 1.05 -11.37 6.27
N GLY A 170 0.84 -10.25 6.97
CA GLY A 170 -0.41 -9.90 7.64
C GLY A 170 -0.40 -10.00 9.16
N LYS A 171 0.73 -10.37 9.79
CA LYS A 171 0.89 -10.14 11.23
C LYS A 171 1.08 -8.65 11.44
N GLU A 172 0.14 -8.01 12.13
CA GLU A 172 0.41 -6.71 12.72
C GLU A 172 1.66 -6.88 13.61
N PRO A 173 2.67 -5.99 13.50
CA PRO A 173 3.81 -6.08 14.40
C PRO A 173 3.25 -6.05 15.81
N ASP A 174 3.57 -7.08 16.62
CA ASP A 174 3.23 -7.06 18.03
C ASP A 174 3.62 -5.69 18.56
N PRO A 175 2.70 -4.92 19.17
CA PRO A 175 3.04 -3.62 19.70
C PRO A 175 4.12 -3.88 20.74
N SER A 176 5.37 -3.59 20.37
CA SER A 176 6.49 -3.65 21.27
C SER A 176 6.25 -2.53 22.27
N PHE A 177 5.56 -2.87 23.35
CA PHE A 177 5.60 -2.12 24.59
C PHE A 177 7.00 -2.31 25.15
N ALA A 178 8.00 -1.75 24.47
CA ALA A 178 9.21 -1.34 25.14
C ALA A 178 8.76 -0.28 26.16
N PRO A 179 8.87 -0.54 27.48
CA PRO A 179 8.64 0.52 28.44
C PRO A 179 9.52 1.70 28.05
N PRO A 180 8.99 2.94 28.04
CA PRO A 180 9.76 4.10 27.62
C PRO A 180 11.07 4.10 28.42
N ALA A 181 12.20 4.07 27.70
CA ALA A 181 13.52 4.14 28.32
C ALA A 181 13.49 5.31 29.30
N GLN A 182 13.68 5.00 30.58
CA GLN A 182 13.60 5.97 31.66
C GLN A 182 14.49 7.15 31.28
N ARG A 183 13.89 8.32 31.07
CA ARG A 183 14.63 9.54 30.77
C ARG A 183 15.65 9.72 31.89
N ALA A 184 16.93 9.64 31.56
CA ALA A 184 18.00 9.88 32.51
C ALA A 184 17.85 11.31 33.04
N GLU A 185 17.42 11.44 34.29
CA GLU A 185 17.36 12.74 34.95
C GLU A 185 18.79 13.23 35.18
N ALA A 186 19.03 14.51 34.90
CA ALA A 186 20.33 15.13 35.15
C ALA A 186 20.69 15.05 36.65
N ALA A 187 21.91 14.61 36.95
CA ALA A 187 22.41 14.40 38.32
C ALA A 187 22.60 15.70 39.15
N VAL A 188 22.35 16.87 38.57
CA VAL A 188 22.58 18.18 39.23
C VAL A 188 21.26 18.94 39.30
N LYS A 189 20.48 18.71 40.37
CA LYS A 189 19.18 19.38 40.59
C LYS A 189 19.26 20.62 41.49
N SER A 190 20.45 21.07 41.87
CA SER A 190 20.59 22.21 42.80
C SER A 190 21.82 23.06 42.47
N VAL A 191 21.70 23.91 41.44
CA VAL A 191 22.57 25.09 41.32
C VAL A 191 21.82 26.27 41.93
N VAL A 192 22.14 26.58 43.19
CA VAL A 192 21.63 27.78 43.86
C VAL A 192 22.43 28.96 43.32
N HIS A 193 21.76 29.86 42.59
CA HIS A 193 22.39 31.06 42.05
C HIS A 193 22.55 32.05 43.20
N ASN A 194 23.80 32.31 43.62
CA ASN A 194 24.10 33.10 44.82
C ASN A 194 24.39 34.59 44.52
N ALA A 195 24.02 35.07 43.33
CA ALA A 195 24.12 36.48 42.95
C ALA A 195 22.93 36.86 42.04
N PRO A 196 22.35 38.07 42.20
CA PRO A 196 21.27 38.54 41.33
C PRO A 196 21.77 38.71 39.89
N ALA A 197 20.90 38.41 38.92
CA ALA A 197 21.20 38.51 37.50
C ALA A 197 21.61 39.96 37.12
N PRO A 198 22.63 40.15 36.28
CA PRO A 198 23.04 41.48 35.83
C PRO A 198 21.92 42.16 35.03
N ALA A 199 21.53 43.37 35.46
CA ALA A 199 20.51 44.19 34.83
C ALA A 199 21.06 44.85 33.56
N SER A 200 21.08 44.12 32.45
CA SER A 200 21.48 44.68 31.16
C SER A 200 20.86 43.94 29.98
N LEU A 201 19.54 43.78 29.95
CA LEU A 201 18.76 43.51 28.72
C LEU A 201 17.31 44.04 28.85
N GLN A 202 17.15 45.28 29.30
CA GLN A 202 15.92 46.05 29.09
C GLN A 202 16.24 47.18 28.12
N THR A 203 16.33 46.85 26.83
CA THR A 203 16.10 47.83 25.78
C THR A 203 14.60 47.84 25.54
N GLU A 204 13.92 48.87 26.04
CA GLU A 204 12.57 49.23 25.65
C GLU A 204 12.59 49.62 24.16
N GLU A 205 11.95 48.81 23.31
CA GLU A 205 11.44 49.28 22.01
C GLU A 205 9.93 49.39 22.08
N THR A 206 9.49 50.63 22.27
CA THR A 206 8.12 51.13 22.09
C THR A 206 7.50 50.63 20.76
N PRO A 207 6.27 50.11 20.76
CA PRO A 207 5.57 49.78 19.52
C PRO A 207 5.12 51.05 18.79
N ALA A 208 5.72 51.30 17.64
CA ALA A 208 5.32 52.35 16.72
C ALA A 208 3.98 52.04 16.05
N LYS A 209 3.08 53.01 16.18
CA LYS A 209 1.76 53.15 15.57
C LYS A 209 1.85 53.19 14.04
N ALA A 210 1.37 52.15 13.35
CA ALA A 210 1.15 52.20 11.90
C ALA A 210 -0.21 52.86 11.60
N ALA A 211 -0.14 54.03 10.98
CA ALA A 211 -1.27 54.86 10.60
C ALA A 211 -1.93 54.39 9.30
N ALA A 212 -3.25 54.58 9.29
CA ALA A 212 -4.21 54.71 8.20
C ALA A 212 -3.66 54.86 6.76
N ALA A 213 -4.22 54.04 5.86
CA ALA A 213 -4.25 54.28 4.42
C ALA A 213 -5.45 55.18 4.07
N THR A 214 -5.16 56.31 3.42
CA THR A 214 -6.14 57.25 2.87
C THR A 214 -6.47 56.88 1.41
N PRO A 215 -7.71 57.03 0.93
CA PRO A 215 -8.09 56.76 -0.45
C PRO A 215 -7.67 57.88 -1.43
N ALA A 216 -7.53 57.50 -2.70
CA ALA A 216 -7.16 58.34 -3.84
C ALA A 216 -8.26 59.36 -4.25
N PRO A 217 -7.89 60.53 -4.83
CA PRO A 217 -8.85 61.52 -5.29
C PRO A 217 -9.32 61.27 -6.73
N ALA A 218 -10.54 61.72 -7.00
CA ALA A 218 -11.14 61.81 -8.33
C ALA A 218 -10.63 63.03 -9.10
N ALA A 219 -10.50 62.86 -10.41
CA ALA A 219 -10.56 63.89 -11.45
C ALA A 219 -11.44 63.34 -12.58
#